data_AF-A0A952D5L9-F1
#
_entry.id   AF-A0A952D5L9-F1
#
_cell.length_a   1.000
_cell.length_b   1.000
_cell.length_c   1.000
_cell.angle_alpha   90.00
_cell.angle_beta   90.00
_cell.angle_gamma   90.00
#
_symmetry.space_group_name_H-M   'P 1'
#
loop_
_entity.id
_entity.type
_entity.pdbx_description
1 polymer ?
#
loop_
_entity_poly.entity_id
_entity_poly.type
_entity_poly.pdbx_seq_one_letter_code
_entity_poly.pdbx_strand_id
1 'polypeptide(L)'
;RPHRVSAAGGWGLTPMFFLQREPLEPEPLTRPDAGGYVSFVGRVRNHHVGKAVEGLDYEAFDAMALAEGDKVVREAIERFGVLEARCIHRIGSLNVGDAAILIEVAAGHRREAFRACEFIIDEVKRRVPIWKRERYADGVEEWVHAWSAAPEALTEEAYYQAQTRLPEVGLEGQDRLRGARVLVIGAGGLGCPAITYLASCGVGTILVADHDVLAGDNLHRQPLFRAADIGRMKADLAAEAVAALNPYVRAESHTVRFDASNAERLMAGCDLVLDCSDNLATKDAANAACVALGVPLVVAGIHRMEGWVLSVDPNSEGGCLRCLWPTASQETRSCADVGVLGFVPGVLGVFMATEAIKRLTGWGDTLGGRLWLIDLLRMEAQSVQRVKDPGCPVCSSRAPLAPTEPIALRWGDPALAVGEWALVDLRQEPRIEFPLDWPRLTESDLPGAGSSRRYLVVCDRGISSVDVVR
;
A
#
# COMPACT_ATOMS: atom_id res chain seq x y z
N ARG A 1 17.40 -32.80 -41.16
CA ARG A 1 16.77 -31.66 -40.45
C ARG A 1 17.15 -31.80 -38.99
N PRO A 2 17.99 -30.93 -38.41
CA PRO A 2 18.42 -31.06 -37.02
C PRO A 2 17.26 -30.74 -36.07
N HIS A 3 17.33 -31.30 -34.86
CA HIS A 3 16.24 -31.39 -33.90
C HIS A 3 15.86 -30.02 -33.31
N ARG A 4 14.83 -29.37 -33.86
CA ARG A 4 14.13 -28.23 -33.22
C ARG A 4 13.21 -28.76 -32.12
N VAL A 5 13.31 -28.22 -30.92
CA VAL A 5 12.37 -28.54 -29.83
C VAL A 5 11.20 -27.56 -29.93
N SER A 6 10.00 -28.10 -30.17
CA SER A 6 8.74 -27.37 -30.12
C SER A 6 7.85 -27.97 -29.03
N ALA A 7 7.14 -27.15 -28.27
CA ALA A 7 6.18 -27.64 -27.28
C ALA A 7 5.04 -28.41 -27.99
N ALA A 8 4.97 -29.72 -27.77
CA ALA A 8 3.84 -30.54 -28.21
C ALA A 8 2.75 -30.47 -27.13
N GLY A 9 1.65 -29.75 -27.41
CA GLY A 9 0.47 -29.77 -26.55
C GLY A 9 -0.61 -28.75 -26.92
N GLY A 10 -1.66 -29.23 -27.61
CA GLY A 10 -2.99 -28.58 -27.66
C GLY A 10 -3.21 -27.51 -28.74
N TRP A 11 -4.03 -27.84 -29.75
CA TRP A 11 -4.62 -26.95 -30.76
C TRP A 11 -3.67 -26.27 -31.77
N GLY A 12 -3.32 -27.00 -32.85
CA GLY A 12 -3.32 -26.52 -34.25
C GLY A 12 -2.45 -25.35 -34.71
N LEU A 13 -1.61 -24.73 -33.87
CA LEU A 13 -0.81 -23.56 -34.26
C LEU A 13 0.67 -23.93 -34.44
N THR A 14 1.25 -23.47 -35.55
CA THR A 14 2.69 -23.63 -35.83
C THR A 14 3.49 -22.76 -34.86
N PRO A 15 4.50 -23.30 -34.15
CA PRO A 15 5.35 -22.50 -33.26
C PRO A 15 6.11 -21.43 -34.05
N MET A 16 6.24 -20.24 -33.47
CA MET A 16 6.86 -19.07 -34.07
C MET A 16 8.13 -18.63 -33.31
N PHE A 17 8.27 -19.08 -32.05
CA PHE A 17 9.46 -18.92 -31.23
C PHE A 17 10.15 -20.26 -31.00
N PHE A 18 11.49 -20.27 -31.10
CA PHE A 18 12.30 -21.48 -30.98
C PHE A 18 13.51 -21.27 -30.07
N LEU A 19 13.87 -22.32 -29.34
CA LEU A 19 15.15 -22.46 -28.66
C LEU A 19 15.99 -23.52 -29.37
N GLN A 20 17.28 -23.26 -29.58
CA GLN A 20 18.21 -24.25 -30.11
C GLN A 20 19.63 -24.04 -29.55
N ARG A 21 20.50 -25.03 -29.70
CA ARG A 21 21.90 -24.94 -29.22
C ARG A 21 22.89 -24.72 -30.37
N GLU A 22 22.48 -25.09 -31.57
CA GLU A 22 23.24 -24.98 -32.80
C GLU A 22 23.39 -23.53 -33.27
N PRO A 23 24.45 -23.19 -34.03
CA PRO A 23 24.61 -21.88 -34.64
C PRO A 23 23.38 -21.44 -35.44
N LEU A 24 23.05 -20.14 -35.36
CA LEU A 24 21.95 -19.55 -36.11
C LEU A 24 22.46 -19.11 -37.48
N GLU A 25 21.85 -19.63 -38.54
CA GLU A 25 22.04 -19.19 -39.91
C GLU A 25 20.78 -18.46 -40.38
N PRO A 26 20.87 -17.18 -40.80
CA PRO A 26 19.72 -16.46 -41.33
C PRO A 26 19.29 -17.08 -42.65
N GLU A 27 18.01 -17.41 -42.76
CA GLU A 27 17.40 -17.95 -43.97
C GLU A 27 16.13 -17.13 -44.23
N PRO A 28 16.20 -16.12 -45.12
CA PRO A 28 15.12 -15.17 -45.29
C PRO A 28 13.78 -15.87 -45.55
N LEU A 29 12.75 -15.46 -44.81
CA LEU A 29 11.37 -15.85 -45.12
C LEU A 29 11.10 -15.49 -46.59
N THR A 30 10.59 -16.44 -47.36
CA THR A 30 10.31 -16.23 -48.79
C THR A 30 8.80 -16.39 -49.02
N ARG A 31 8.16 -15.30 -49.45
CA ARG A 31 6.72 -15.18 -49.63
C ARG A 31 6.36 -14.32 -50.86
N PRO A 32 5.60 -14.83 -51.83
CA PRO A 32 5.30 -14.06 -53.05
C PRO A 32 4.42 -12.82 -52.79
N ASP A 33 3.73 -12.74 -51.64
CA ASP A 33 2.81 -11.68 -51.25
C ASP A 33 3.42 -10.61 -50.32
N ALA A 34 4.72 -10.70 -49.97
CA ALA A 34 5.37 -9.71 -49.11
C ALA A 34 6.14 -8.65 -49.91
N GLY A 35 5.95 -7.37 -49.56
CA GLY A 35 6.70 -6.25 -50.12
C GLY A 35 7.85 -5.77 -49.23
N GLY A 36 8.07 -6.40 -48.07
CA GLY A 36 9.15 -6.09 -47.15
C GLY A 36 9.61 -7.30 -46.33
N TYR A 37 10.93 -7.44 -46.21
CA TYR A 37 11.58 -8.46 -45.39
C TYR A 37 12.62 -7.82 -44.49
N VAL A 38 12.60 -8.19 -43.21
CA VAL A 38 13.59 -7.77 -42.23
C VAL A 38 14.12 -9.00 -41.52
N SER A 39 15.45 -9.07 -41.42
CA SER A 39 16.14 -10.03 -40.58
C SER A 39 17.02 -9.25 -39.59
N PHE A 40 16.95 -9.64 -38.32
CA PHE A 40 17.80 -9.12 -37.27
C PHE A 40 18.60 -10.25 -36.65
N VAL A 41 19.90 -10.01 -36.47
CA VAL A 41 20.81 -10.96 -35.82
C VAL A 41 21.51 -10.26 -34.66
N GLY A 42 21.19 -10.69 -33.43
CA GLY A 42 21.91 -10.24 -32.24
C GLY A 42 23.16 -11.09 -32.04
N ARG A 43 24.34 -10.47 -31.98
CA ARG A 43 25.63 -11.16 -31.83
C ARG A 43 26.34 -10.84 -30.52
N VAL A 44 27.14 -11.78 -30.03
CA VAL A 44 28.00 -11.58 -28.87
C VAL A 44 29.11 -10.59 -29.20
N ARG A 45 29.26 -9.54 -28.38
CA ARG A 45 30.32 -8.52 -28.51
C ARG A 45 31.48 -8.84 -27.56
N ASN A 46 32.66 -8.33 -27.88
CA ASN A 46 33.88 -8.53 -27.08
C ASN A 46 34.02 -7.58 -25.87
N HIS A 47 33.02 -6.74 -25.58
CA HIS A 47 33.07 -5.78 -24.48
C HIS A 47 31.68 -5.52 -23.88
N HIS A 48 31.64 -5.30 -22.57
CA HIS A 48 30.45 -4.89 -21.83
C HIS A 48 30.87 -4.05 -20.60
N VAL A 49 30.30 -2.85 -20.44
CA VAL A 49 30.55 -1.92 -19.31
C VAL A 49 32.05 -1.77 -18.97
N GLY A 50 32.89 -1.56 -19.99
CA GLY A 50 34.34 -1.35 -19.81
C GLY A 50 35.18 -2.61 -19.55
N LYS A 51 34.58 -3.80 -19.50
CA LYS A 51 35.28 -5.09 -19.35
C LYS A 51 35.33 -5.84 -20.69
N ALA A 52 36.40 -6.61 -20.91
CA ALA A 52 36.53 -7.52 -22.05
C ALA A 52 35.77 -8.83 -21.79
N VAL A 53 34.90 -9.22 -22.74
CA VAL A 53 34.06 -10.42 -22.67
C VAL A 53 34.61 -11.47 -23.62
N GLU A 54 34.82 -12.69 -23.14
CA GLU A 54 35.31 -13.83 -23.94
C GLU A 54 34.18 -14.68 -24.51
N GLY A 55 33.01 -14.67 -23.87
CA GLY A 55 31.83 -15.35 -24.34
C GLY A 55 30.65 -15.22 -23.39
N LEU A 56 29.52 -15.82 -23.78
CA LEU A 56 28.28 -15.84 -23.02
C LEU A 56 27.81 -17.27 -22.80
N ASP A 57 27.10 -17.52 -21.72
CA ASP A 57 26.24 -18.70 -21.55
C ASP A 57 24.80 -18.25 -21.42
N TYR A 58 23.92 -18.85 -22.22
CA TYR A 58 22.47 -18.62 -22.12
C TYR A 58 21.77 -19.85 -21.55
N GLU A 59 20.98 -19.66 -20.51
CA GLU A 59 20.12 -20.69 -19.93
C GLU A 59 18.66 -20.26 -20.04
N ALA A 60 17.75 -21.22 -20.18
CA ALA A 60 16.34 -20.96 -20.34
C ALA A 60 15.52 -21.99 -19.56
N PHE A 61 14.33 -21.59 -19.12
CA PHE A 61 13.32 -22.54 -18.68
C PHE A 61 12.44 -22.87 -19.89
N ASP A 62 12.85 -23.89 -20.64
CA ASP A 62 12.40 -24.17 -22.00
C ASP A 62 10.87 -24.06 -22.18
N ALA A 63 10.07 -24.66 -21.31
CA ALA A 63 8.61 -24.63 -21.43
C ALA A 63 8.01 -23.22 -21.31
N MET A 64 8.48 -22.39 -20.37
CA MET A 64 7.99 -21.02 -20.21
C MET A 64 8.57 -20.08 -21.27
N ALA A 65 9.83 -20.26 -21.63
CA ALA A 65 10.49 -19.45 -22.65
C ALA A 65 9.85 -19.65 -24.03
N LEU A 66 9.54 -20.91 -24.41
CA LEU A 66 8.80 -21.21 -25.62
C LEU A 66 7.39 -20.60 -25.60
N ALA A 67 6.65 -20.81 -24.50
CA ALA A 67 5.28 -20.31 -24.38
C ALA A 67 5.20 -18.77 -24.41
N GLU A 68 6.06 -18.08 -23.68
CA GLU A 68 6.05 -16.61 -23.62
C GLU A 68 6.63 -15.99 -24.91
N GLY A 69 7.66 -16.60 -25.48
CA GLY A 69 8.22 -16.17 -26.77
C GLY A 69 7.20 -16.29 -27.92
N ASP A 70 6.40 -17.35 -27.94
CA ASP A 70 5.33 -17.51 -28.93
C ASP A 70 4.26 -16.42 -28.79
N LYS A 71 3.92 -16.00 -27.57
CA LYS A 71 3.00 -14.87 -27.35
C LYS A 71 3.56 -13.57 -27.90
N VAL A 72 4.85 -13.29 -27.66
CA VAL A 72 5.52 -12.08 -28.17
C VAL A 72 5.47 -12.01 -29.69
N VAL A 73 5.83 -13.11 -30.38
CA VAL A 73 5.83 -13.13 -31.85
C VAL A 73 4.41 -13.00 -32.40
N ARG A 74 3.43 -13.64 -31.76
CA ARG A 74 2.01 -13.51 -32.15
C ARG A 74 1.49 -12.09 -31.99
N GLU A 75 1.80 -11.45 -30.86
CA GLU A 75 1.43 -10.06 -30.61
C GLU A 75 2.01 -9.14 -31.68
N ALA A 76 3.27 -9.37 -32.10
CA ALA A 76 3.87 -8.62 -33.19
C ALA A 76 3.11 -8.79 -34.53
N ILE A 77 2.72 -10.03 -34.85
CA ILE A 77 1.94 -10.35 -36.07
C ILE A 77 0.62 -9.61 -36.07
N GLU A 78 -0.14 -9.71 -34.98
CA GLU A 78 -1.46 -9.09 -34.85
C GLU A 78 -1.37 -7.56 -34.80
N ARG A 79 -0.44 -7.01 -34.02
CA ARG A 79 -0.30 -5.57 -33.79
C ARG A 79 0.15 -4.81 -35.03
N PHE A 80 1.03 -5.38 -35.83
CA PHE A 80 1.62 -4.71 -36.99
C PHE A 80 1.08 -5.22 -38.33
N GLY A 81 0.19 -6.22 -38.32
CA GLY A 81 -0.41 -6.78 -39.53
C GLY A 81 0.63 -7.41 -40.47
N VAL A 82 1.68 -8.01 -39.91
CA VAL A 82 2.72 -8.66 -40.72
C VAL A 82 2.27 -10.05 -41.16
N LEU A 83 2.79 -10.53 -42.30
CA LEU A 83 2.34 -11.77 -42.94
C LEU A 83 2.89 -13.01 -42.23
N GLU A 84 4.12 -12.92 -41.73
CA GLU A 84 4.81 -13.98 -41.02
C GLU A 84 5.95 -13.39 -40.18
N ALA A 85 6.16 -13.94 -38.99
CA ALA A 85 7.31 -13.64 -38.17
C ALA A 85 7.79 -14.89 -37.43
N ARG A 86 9.10 -15.00 -37.23
CA ARG A 86 9.71 -16.04 -36.38
C ARG A 86 10.89 -15.50 -35.61
N CYS A 87 11.12 -16.07 -34.43
CA CYS A 87 12.24 -15.73 -33.56
C CYS A 87 12.93 -17.00 -33.07
N ILE A 88 14.25 -17.06 -33.19
CA ILE A 88 15.06 -18.21 -32.76
C ILE A 88 16.12 -17.68 -31.81
N HIS A 89 16.11 -18.17 -30.56
CA HIS A 89 17.14 -17.86 -29.57
C HIS A 89 18.07 -19.05 -29.37
N ARG A 90 19.38 -18.79 -29.45
CA ARG A 90 20.42 -19.79 -29.18
C ARG A 90 20.70 -19.84 -27.69
N ILE A 91 20.66 -21.03 -27.10
CA ILE A 91 20.98 -21.30 -25.70
C ILE A 91 22.25 -22.16 -25.58
N GLY A 92 22.88 -22.17 -24.41
CA GLY A 92 24.19 -22.77 -24.17
C GLY A 92 25.34 -21.77 -24.33
N SER A 93 26.55 -22.28 -24.53
CA SER A 93 27.77 -21.46 -24.61
C SER A 93 27.97 -20.86 -26.00
N LEU A 94 28.19 -19.55 -26.04
CA LEU A 94 28.45 -18.76 -27.25
C LEU A 94 29.80 -18.04 -27.13
N ASN A 95 30.51 -17.95 -28.25
CA ASN A 95 31.75 -17.19 -28.37
C ASN A 95 31.47 -15.77 -28.89
N VAL A 96 32.42 -14.86 -28.70
CA VAL A 96 32.40 -13.54 -29.36
C VAL A 96 32.17 -13.70 -30.86
N GLY A 97 31.22 -12.94 -31.41
CA GLY A 97 30.84 -12.98 -32.83
C GLY A 97 29.70 -13.95 -33.17
N ASP A 98 29.38 -14.90 -32.29
CA ASP A 98 28.29 -15.84 -32.47
C ASP A 98 26.92 -15.13 -32.44
N ALA A 99 25.99 -15.62 -33.24
CA ALA A 99 24.59 -15.20 -33.22
C ALA A 99 23.87 -15.84 -32.01
N ALA A 100 23.31 -14.98 -31.15
CA ALA A 100 22.52 -15.35 -29.98
C ALA A 100 21.01 -15.36 -30.28
N ILE A 101 20.56 -14.50 -31.17
CA ILE A 101 19.14 -14.41 -31.54
C ILE A 101 19.01 -14.04 -33.01
N LEU A 102 18.04 -14.66 -33.70
CA LEU A 102 17.65 -14.39 -35.08
C LEU A 102 16.15 -14.10 -35.10
N ILE A 103 15.76 -12.96 -35.67
CA ILE A 103 14.36 -12.58 -35.86
C ILE A 103 14.16 -12.31 -37.35
N GLU A 104 13.09 -12.87 -37.91
CA GLU A 104 12.75 -12.70 -39.33
C GLU A 104 11.28 -12.35 -39.46
N VAL A 105 11.01 -11.31 -40.24
CA VAL A 105 9.67 -10.76 -40.43
C VAL A 105 9.40 -10.49 -41.91
N ALA A 106 8.26 -10.94 -42.39
CA ALA A 106 7.72 -10.67 -43.72
C ALA A 106 6.44 -9.85 -43.62
N ALA A 107 6.33 -8.76 -44.37
CA ALA A 107 5.16 -7.89 -44.35
C ALA A 107 4.83 -7.35 -45.75
N GLY A 108 3.59 -6.89 -45.95
CA GLY A 108 3.19 -6.23 -47.20
C GLY A 108 4.03 -4.97 -47.51
N HIS A 109 4.50 -4.28 -46.47
CA HIS A 109 5.32 -3.08 -46.58
C HIS A 109 6.49 -3.09 -45.59
N ARG A 110 7.60 -2.44 -45.96
CA ARG A 110 8.85 -2.45 -45.17
C ARG A 110 8.73 -1.87 -43.76
N ARG A 111 7.83 -0.89 -43.54
CA ARG A 111 7.74 -0.16 -42.27
C ARG A 111 7.24 -1.05 -41.14
N GLU A 112 6.26 -1.88 -41.45
CA GLU A 112 5.61 -2.84 -40.56
C GLU A 112 6.60 -3.96 -40.21
N ALA A 113 7.38 -4.44 -41.19
CA ALA A 113 8.43 -5.42 -40.95
C ALA A 113 9.49 -4.91 -39.95
N PHE A 114 9.96 -3.66 -40.08
CA PHE A 114 10.91 -3.08 -39.13
C PHE A 114 10.32 -2.94 -37.73
N ARG A 115 9.08 -2.42 -37.61
CA ARG A 115 8.41 -2.22 -36.32
C ARG A 115 8.15 -3.53 -35.59
N ALA A 116 7.70 -4.56 -36.30
CA ALA A 116 7.49 -5.88 -35.71
C ALA A 116 8.83 -6.50 -35.29
N CYS A 117 9.89 -6.36 -36.09
CA CYS A 117 11.22 -6.89 -35.75
C CYS A 117 11.79 -6.21 -34.50
N GLU A 118 11.69 -4.88 -34.39
CA GLU A 118 12.10 -4.10 -33.22
C GLU A 118 11.30 -4.49 -31.97
N PHE A 119 9.97 -4.58 -32.12
CA PHE A 119 9.10 -5.02 -31.03
C PHE A 119 9.47 -6.42 -30.52
N ILE A 120 9.71 -7.39 -31.41
CA ILE A 120 10.06 -8.75 -31.00
C ILE A 120 11.38 -8.77 -30.21
N ILE A 121 12.44 -8.07 -30.64
CA ILE A 121 13.72 -8.10 -29.91
C ILE A 121 13.59 -7.47 -28.52
N ASP A 122 12.86 -6.37 -28.40
CA ASP A 122 12.69 -5.66 -27.13
C ASP A 122 11.85 -6.50 -26.17
N GLU A 123 10.76 -7.09 -26.66
CA GLU A 123 9.85 -7.90 -25.85
C GLU A 123 10.45 -9.26 -25.46
N VAL A 124 11.25 -9.89 -26.33
CA VAL A 124 11.98 -11.11 -25.98
C VAL A 124 12.95 -10.84 -24.84
N LYS A 125 13.71 -9.74 -24.91
CA LYS A 125 14.60 -9.32 -23.81
C LYS A 125 13.85 -8.95 -22.54
N ARG A 126 12.60 -8.52 -22.67
CA ARG A 126 11.75 -8.05 -21.57
C ARG A 126 11.03 -9.17 -20.83
N ARG A 127 10.46 -10.12 -21.56
CA ARG A 127 9.43 -11.06 -21.06
C ARG A 127 9.87 -12.50 -21.04
N VAL A 128 10.76 -12.90 -21.95
CA VAL A 128 11.07 -14.32 -22.14
C VAL A 128 12.13 -14.74 -21.12
N PRO A 129 11.88 -15.76 -20.28
CA PRO A 129 12.79 -16.20 -19.21
C PRO A 129 14.03 -16.92 -19.78
N ILE A 130 14.95 -16.13 -20.33
CA ILE A 130 16.27 -16.55 -20.81
C ILE A 130 17.30 -15.70 -20.07
N TRP A 131 18.18 -16.37 -19.33
CA TRP A 131 19.22 -15.74 -18.52
C TRP A 131 20.54 -15.75 -19.27
N LYS A 132 21.33 -14.69 -19.11
CA LYS A 132 22.68 -14.60 -19.66
C LYS A 132 23.70 -14.55 -18.52
N ARG A 133 24.75 -15.35 -18.66
CA ARG A 133 25.96 -15.30 -17.85
C ARG A 133 27.12 -14.86 -18.73
N GLU A 134 27.83 -13.82 -18.33
CA GLU A 134 28.97 -13.27 -19.07
C GLU A 134 30.27 -13.88 -18.53
N ARG A 135 31.15 -14.36 -19.43
CA ARG A 135 32.50 -14.83 -19.07
C ARG A 135 33.52 -13.76 -19.47
N TYR A 136 34.21 -13.20 -18.48
CA TYR A 136 35.21 -12.15 -18.68
C TYR A 136 36.63 -12.70 -18.75
N ALA A 137 37.54 -11.95 -19.38
CA ALA A 137 38.94 -12.35 -19.59
C ALA A 137 39.78 -12.43 -18.30
N ASP A 138 39.29 -11.89 -17.19
CA ASP A 138 39.89 -11.98 -15.85
C ASP A 138 39.47 -13.25 -15.09
N GLY A 139 38.67 -14.13 -15.72
CA GLY A 139 38.16 -15.36 -15.12
C GLY A 139 36.92 -15.17 -14.24
N VAL A 140 36.39 -13.95 -14.13
CA VAL A 140 35.15 -13.68 -13.41
C VAL A 140 33.95 -14.06 -14.28
N GLU A 141 32.96 -14.74 -13.70
CA GLU A 141 31.66 -15.01 -14.32
C GLU A 141 30.56 -14.24 -13.58
N GLU A 142 29.76 -13.44 -14.29
CA GLU A 142 28.63 -12.71 -13.70
C GLU A 142 27.31 -13.09 -14.38
N TRP A 143 26.30 -13.42 -13.57
CA TRP A 143 24.92 -13.52 -14.02
C TRP A 143 24.36 -12.11 -14.20
N VAL A 144 23.96 -11.78 -15.42
CA VAL A 144 23.26 -10.53 -15.68
C VAL A 144 21.77 -10.83 -15.70
N HIS A 145 21.09 -10.48 -14.61
CA HIS A 145 19.65 -10.70 -14.49
C HIS A 145 18.87 -9.85 -15.50
N ALA A 146 17.99 -10.51 -16.26
CA ALA A 146 16.97 -9.86 -17.06
C ALA A 146 15.85 -9.34 -16.15
N TRP A 147 16.03 -8.16 -15.55
CA TRP A 147 14.93 -7.43 -14.92
C TRP A 147 14.74 -6.10 -15.64
N SER A 148 13.91 -6.13 -16.67
CA SER A 148 13.24 -4.93 -17.20
C SER A 148 11.83 -5.23 -17.69
N ALA A 149 11.17 -6.26 -17.14
CA ALA A 149 9.72 -6.33 -17.26
C ALA A 149 9.15 -5.09 -16.56
N ALA A 150 8.68 -4.10 -17.34
CA ALA A 150 7.73 -3.14 -16.83
C ALA A 150 6.63 -3.96 -16.14
N PRO A 151 6.39 -3.76 -14.83
CA PRO A 151 5.37 -4.52 -14.14
C PRO A 151 4.07 -4.38 -14.94
N GLU A 152 3.29 -5.46 -15.07
CA GLU A 152 1.86 -5.32 -15.36
C GLU A 152 1.34 -4.16 -14.50
N ALA A 153 0.52 -3.27 -15.06
CA ALA A 153 -0.01 -2.14 -14.31
C ALA A 153 -0.53 -2.68 -12.97
N LEU A 154 0.19 -2.39 -11.89
CA LEU A 154 0.01 -3.03 -10.60
C LEU A 154 -1.32 -2.55 -10.08
N THR A 155 -2.41 -3.28 -10.31
CA THR A 155 -3.76 -2.83 -9.94
C THR A 155 -3.87 -2.70 -8.42
N GLU A 156 -4.81 -1.87 -7.96
CA GLU A 156 -5.02 -1.65 -6.53
C GLU A 156 -5.37 -2.97 -5.82
N GLU A 157 -6.20 -3.79 -6.46
CA GLU A 157 -6.60 -5.10 -5.94
C GLU A 157 -5.39 -6.04 -5.82
N ALA A 158 -4.48 -6.03 -6.80
CA ALA A 158 -3.25 -6.82 -6.74
C ALA A 158 -2.30 -6.30 -5.65
N TYR A 159 -2.19 -4.99 -5.46
CA TYR A 159 -1.36 -4.36 -4.43
C TYR A 159 -1.77 -4.82 -3.03
N TYR A 160 -3.08 -4.82 -2.73
CA TYR A 160 -3.60 -5.17 -1.40
C TYR A 160 -4.06 -6.62 -1.24
N GLN A 161 -3.90 -7.47 -2.27
CA GLN A 161 -4.38 -8.86 -2.25
C GLN A 161 -3.90 -9.63 -1.01
N ALA A 162 -2.66 -9.41 -0.57
CA ALA A 162 -2.11 -10.12 0.58
C ALA A 162 -2.82 -9.74 1.89
N GLN A 163 -3.10 -8.45 2.12
CA GLN A 163 -3.74 -7.98 3.35
C GLN A 163 -5.25 -8.21 3.37
N THR A 164 -5.93 -8.13 2.22
CA THR A 164 -7.38 -8.40 2.13
C THR A 164 -7.74 -9.87 2.36
N ARG A 165 -6.76 -10.79 2.33
CA ARG A 165 -6.95 -12.20 2.73
C ARG A 165 -7.14 -12.38 4.24
N LEU A 166 -6.72 -11.42 5.07
CA LEU A 166 -6.99 -11.45 6.50
C LEU A 166 -8.49 -11.21 6.70
N PRO A 167 -9.26 -12.15 7.27
CA PRO A 167 -10.71 -11.99 7.45
C PRO A 167 -11.09 -10.71 8.19
N GLU A 168 -10.22 -10.23 9.07
CA GLU A 168 -10.44 -9.06 9.91
C GLU A 168 -10.17 -7.73 9.21
N VAL A 169 -9.39 -7.75 8.12
CA VAL A 169 -9.28 -6.61 7.21
C VAL A 169 -10.29 -6.78 6.09
N GLY A 170 -10.22 -7.87 5.32
CA GLY A 170 -11.13 -8.14 4.22
C GLY A 170 -11.15 -7.02 3.18
N LEU A 171 -12.17 -7.01 2.33
CA LEU A 171 -12.42 -5.91 1.40
C LEU A 171 -12.97 -4.68 2.15
N GLU A 172 -13.84 -4.88 3.14
CA GLU A 172 -14.47 -3.79 3.89
C GLU A 172 -13.47 -2.98 4.73
N GLY A 173 -12.52 -3.63 5.39
CA GLY A 173 -11.44 -2.94 6.10
C GLY A 173 -10.53 -2.20 5.14
N GLN A 174 -10.25 -2.74 3.95
CA GLN A 174 -9.53 -2.01 2.90
C GLN A 174 -10.30 -0.77 2.43
N ASP A 175 -11.61 -0.88 2.25
CA ASP A 175 -12.47 0.23 1.85
C ASP A 175 -12.48 1.33 2.93
N ARG A 176 -12.50 0.94 4.21
CA ARG A 176 -12.34 1.88 5.33
C ARG A 176 -10.98 2.56 5.34
N LEU A 177 -9.90 1.84 5.10
CA LEU A 177 -8.57 2.43 4.95
C LEU A 177 -8.53 3.41 3.78
N ARG A 178 -9.07 3.03 2.61
CA ARG A 178 -9.16 3.89 1.42
C ARG A 178 -9.99 5.15 1.68
N GLY A 179 -11.03 5.07 2.51
CA GLY A 179 -11.84 6.23 2.89
C GLY A 179 -11.19 7.16 3.90
N ALA A 180 -10.18 6.68 4.64
CA ALA A 180 -9.63 7.38 5.79
C ALA A 180 -8.66 8.52 5.42
N ARG A 181 -8.72 9.61 6.20
CA ARG A 181 -7.77 10.73 6.18
C ARG A 181 -7.04 10.79 7.52
N VAL A 182 -5.71 10.70 7.48
CA VAL A 182 -4.84 10.68 8.66
C VAL A 182 -3.86 11.84 8.63
N LEU A 183 -3.83 12.64 9.70
CA LEU A 183 -2.81 13.67 9.90
C LEU A 183 -1.64 13.10 10.71
N VAL A 184 -0.42 13.19 10.18
CA VAL A 184 0.82 12.85 10.88
C VAL A 184 1.57 14.14 11.20
N ILE A 185 1.72 14.43 12.49
CA ILE A 185 2.46 15.58 13.00
C ILE A 185 3.91 15.16 13.25
N GLY A 186 4.82 15.62 12.39
CA GLY A 186 6.23 15.29 12.41
C GLY A 186 6.58 14.10 11.50
N ALA A 187 7.48 14.34 10.54
CA ALA A 187 8.10 13.36 9.66
C ALA A 187 9.51 12.95 10.15
N GLY A 188 9.70 12.95 11.47
CA GLY A 188 10.92 12.54 12.14
C GLY A 188 11.07 11.02 12.28
N GLY A 189 11.80 10.57 13.30
CA GLY A 189 12.09 9.13 13.46
C GLY A 189 10.85 8.27 13.74
N LEU A 190 9.84 8.81 14.46
CA LEU A 190 8.55 8.16 14.67
C LEU A 190 7.68 8.25 13.41
N GLY A 191 7.68 9.41 12.76
CA GLY A 191 6.84 9.71 11.59
C GLY A 191 7.23 8.90 10.36
N CYS A 192 8.52 8.74 10.08
CA CYS A 192 9.03 7.98 8.94
C CYS A 192 8.40 6.57 8.80
N PRO A 193 8.54 5.67 9.79
CA PRO A 193 7.90 4.35 9.73
C PRO A 193 6.37 4.44 9.77
N ALA A 194 5.78 5.37 10.55
CA ALA A 194 4.34 5.50 10.62
C ALA A 194 3.72 5.84 9.25
N ILE A 195 4.25 6.86 8.58
CA ILE A 195 3.86 7.27 7.23
C ILE A 195 4.04 6.12 6.23
N THR A 196 5.19 5.42 6.30
CA THR A 196 5.50 4.29 5.42
C THR A 196 4.43 3.21 5.52
N TYR A 197 4.07 2.78 6.73
CA TYR A 197 3.11 1.69 6.92
C TYR A 197 1.66 2.13 6.70
N LEU A 198 1.28 3.36 7.06
CA LEU A 198 -0.03 3.90 6.70
C LEU A 198 -0.22 3.91 5.18
N ALA A 199 0.79 4.38 4.43
CA ALA A 199 0.77 4.39 2.97
C ALA A 199 0.77 2.97 2.39
N SER A 200 1.61 2.07 2.91
CA SER A 200 1.69 0.68 2.44
C SER A 200 0.37 -0.07 2.64
N CYS A 201 -0.33 0.20 3.73
CA CYS A 201 -1.63 -0.42 4.03
C CYS A 201 -2.80 0.22 3.25
N GLY A 202 -2.59 1.33 2.56
CA GLY A 202 -3.61 1.97 1.72
C GLY A 202 -4.56 2.91 2.47
N VAL A 203 -4.06 3.62 3.48
CA VAL A 203 -4.78 4.77 4.04
C VAL A 203 -4.97 5.81 2.94
N GLY A 204 -6.22 6.18 2.63
CA GLY A 204 -6.55 6.93 1.41
C GLY A 204 -5.92 8.30 1.31
N THR A 205 -5.86 9.06 2.41
CA THR A 205 -5.14 10.34 2.47
C THR A 205 -4.25 10.44 3.69
N ILE A 206 -2.99 10.80 3.48
CA ILE A 206 -2.02 11.08 4.54
C ILE A 206 -1.58 12.54 4.44
N LEU A 207 -1.93 13.33 5.45
CA LEU A 207 -1.48 14.71 5.60
C LEU A 207 -0.24 14.70 6.49
N VAL A 208 0.85 15.34 6.07
CA VAL A 208 2.11 15.40 6.82
C VAL A 208 2.41 16.85 7.19
N ALA A 209 2.39 17.15 8.49
CA ALA A 209 2.76 18.45 9.01
C ALA A 209 4.17 18.40 9.64
N ASP A 210 5.14 19.04 8.99
CA ASP A 210 6.51 19.16 9.49
C ASP A 210 7.15 20.45 8.95
N HIS A 211 7.84 21.20 9.81
CA HIS A 211 8.48 22.47 9.47
C HIS A 211 9.98 22.36 9.23
N ASP A 212 10.59 21.22 9.55
CA ASP A 212 12.03 21.06 9.50
C ASP A 212 12.52 20.86 8.06
N VAL A 213 13.73 21.35 7.83
CA VAL A 213 14.57 20.97 6.71
C VAL A 213 15.34 19.70 7.09
N LEU A 214 15.48 18.76 6.16
CA LEU A 214 16.26 17.55 6.38
C LEU A 214 17.76 17.86 6.54
N ALA A 215 18.34 17.44 7.66
CA ALA A 215 19.77 17.52 7.95
C ALA A 215 20.45 16.14 7.89
N GLY A 216 21.77 16.11 7.65
CA GLY A 216 22.50 14.83 7.50
C GLY A 216 22.50 13.96 8.76
N ASP A 217 22.52 14.58 9.94
CA ASP A 217 22.44 13.89 11.25
C ASP A 217 21.05 13.31 11.54
N ASN A 218 20.06 13.51 10.67
CA ASN A 218 18.73 12.94 10.81
C ASN A 218 18.64 11.54 10.20
N LEU A 219 19.47 11.24 9.19
CA LEU A 219 19.35 10.06 8.33
C LEU A 219 19.49 8.73 9.08
N HIS A 220 20.27 8.71 10.17
CA HIS A 220 20.46 7.48 10.96
C HIS A 220 19.18 6.97 11.65
N ARG A 221 18.14 7.81 11.75
CA ARG A 221 16.86 7.49 12.40
C ARG A 221 15.63 7.83 11.55
N GLN A 222 15.81 8.37 10.34
CA GLN A 222 14.72 8.80 9.44
C GLN A 222 14.85 8.11 8.08
N PRO A 223 14.59 6.78 8.03
CA PRO A 223 14.86 5.96 6.85
C PRO A 223 13.89 6.21 5.68
N LEU A 224 12.90 7.10 5.84
CA LEU A 224 12.05 7.54 4.73
C LEU A 224 12.84 8.36 3.70
N PHE A 225 13.88 9.06 4.14
CA PHE A 225 14.67 9.99 3.30
C PHE A 225 16.00 9.40 2.85
N ARG A 226 16.65 10.03 1.86
CA ARG A 226 17.98 9.65 1.33
C ARG A 226 18.98 10.79 1.53
N ALA A 227 20.28 10.46 1.42
CA ALA A 227 21.35 11.46 1.52
C ALA A 227 21.22 12.56 0.45
N ALA A 228 20.65 12.24 -0.72
CA ALA A 228 20.39 13.20 -1.78
C ALA A 228 19.28 14.23 -1.43
N ASP A 229 18.49 13.97 -0.39
CA ASP A 229 17.35 14.82 0.00
C ASP A 229 17.73 15.93 0.99
N ILE A 230 18.98 15.94 1.49
CA ILE A 230 19.45 16.91 2.48
C ILE A 230 19.22 18.34 1.95
N GLY A 231 18.69 19.21 2.81
CA GLY A 231 18.37 20.59 2.48
C GLY A 231 16.94 20.82 1.96
N ARG A 232 16.12 19.77 1.82
CA ARG A 232 14.71 19.86 1.43
C ARG A 232 13.78 19.76 2.64
N MET A 233 12.56 20.28 2.52
CA MET A 233 11.55 20.24 3.60
C MET A 233 11.07 18.80 3.85
N LYS A 234 11.06 18.36 5.11
CA LYS A 234 10.68 16.98 5.47
C LYS A 234 9.24 16.63 5.08
N ALA A 235 8.30 17.57 5.22
CA ALA A 235 6.90 17.34 4.85
C ALA A 235 6.73 17.05 3.35
N ASP A 236 7.42 17.82 2.49
CA ASP A 236 7.37 17.63 1.04
C ASP A 236 8.02 16.30 0.65
N LEU A 237 9.20 16.01 1.21
CA LEU A 237 9.88 14.72 1.02
C LEU A 237 9.02 13.53 1.43
N ALA A 238 8.30 13.66 2.55
CA ALA A 238 7.43 12.59 3.02
C ALA A 238 6.25 12.36 2.07
N ALA A 239 5.64 13.43 1.54
CA ALA A 239 4.57 13.32 0.57
C ALA A 239 5.03 12.67 -0.75
N GLU A 240 6.22 13.06 -1.24
CA GLU A 240 6.85 12.42 -2.40
C GLU A 240 7.15 10.93 -2.15
N ALA A 241 7.66 10.60 -0.96
CA ALA A 241 7.95 9.22 -0.59
C ALA A 241 6.68 8.36 -0.53
N VAL A 242 5.56 8.90 -0.05
CA VAL A 242 4.25 8.22 -0.08
C VAL A 242 3.80 7.97 -1.51
N ALA A 243 3.85 8.99 -2.38
CA ALA A 243 3.45 8.86 -3.78
C ALA A 243 4.33 7.85 -4.56
N ALA A 244 5.62 7.79 -4.24
CA ALA A 244 6.55 6.83 -4.83
C ALA A 244 6.32 5.39 -4.30
N LEU A 245 5.87 5.25 -3.06
CA LEU A 245 5.64 3.96 -2.41
C LEU A 245 4.30 3.33 -2.82
N ASN A 246 3.23 4.13 -2.82
CA ASN A 246 1.88 3.65 -3.10
C ASN A 246 1.11 4.66 -3.98
N PRO A 247 0.89 4.36 -5.27
CA PRO A 247 0.19 5.27 -6.19
C PRO A 247 -1.30 5.44 -5.88
N TYR A 248 -1.86 4.62 -4.99
CA TYR A 248 -3.28 4.66 -4.58
C TYR A 248 -3.54 5.58 -3.38
N VAL A 249 -2.49 6.09 -2.75
CA VAL A 249 -2.58 6.94 -1.56
C VAL A 249 -2.32 8.39 -1.95
N ARG A 250 -3.22 9.28 -1.52
CA ARG A 250 -3.01 10.72 -1.65
C ARG A 250 -2.17 11.22 -0.49
N ALA A 251 -1.09 11.96 -0.79
CA ALA A 251 -0.29 12.62 0.22
C ALA A 251 -0.41 14.15 0.12
N GLU A 252 -0.49 14.83 1.26
CA GLU A 252 -0.53 16.29 1.34
C GLU A 252 0.56 16.77 2.29
N SER A 253 1.42 17.68 1.84
CA SER A 253 2.45 18.27 2.69
C SER A 253 2.00 19.61 3.27
N HIS A 254 2.33 19.82 4.55
CA HIS A 254 2.15 21.08 5.25
C HIS A 254 3.46 21.46 5.93
N THR A 255 4.20 22.38 5.31
CA THR A 255 5.50 22.87 5.79
C THR A 255 5.34 23.88 6.93
N VAL A 256 4.66 23.49 8.01
CA VAL A 256 4.31 24.34 9.15
C VAL A 256 4.57 23.62 10.46
N ARG A 257 4.88 24.39 11.50
CA ARG A 257 4.96 23.85 12.86
C ARG A 257 3.53 23.70 13.36
N PHE A 258 3.15 22.49 13.77
CA PHE A 258 1.83 22.25 14.34
C PHE A 258 1.70 22.98 15.69
N ASP A 259 0.63 23.75 15.85
CA ASP A 259 0.27 24.42 17.09
C ASP A 259 -1.24 24.70 17.15
N ALA A 260 -1.71 25.28 18.26
CA ALA A 260 -3.13 25.57 18.47
C ALA A 260 -3.73 26.52 17.41
N SER A 261 -2.93 27.40 16.78
CA SER A 261 -3.43 28.38 15.82
C SER A 261 -3.77 27.76 14.45
N ASN A 262 -3.19 26.60 14.13
CA ASN A 262 -3.40 25.92 12.85
C ASN A 262 -4.09 24.55 12.99
N ALA A 263 -4.33 24.08 14.21
CA ALA A 263 -4.89 22.77 14.49
C ALA A 263 -6.25 22.51 13.80
N GLU A 264 -7.21 23.43 13.95
CA GLU A 264 -8.56 23.28 13.36
C GLU A 264 -8.50 23.13 11.84
N ARG A 265 -7.67 23.95 11.18
CA ARG A 265 -7.48 23.89 9.73
C ARG A 265 -6.83 22.59 9.28
N LEU A 266 -5.80 22.12 10.00
CA LEU A 266 -5.05 20.92 9.62
C LEU A 266 -5.80 19.63 9.93
N MET A 267 -6.64 19.61 10.97
CA MET A 267 -7.42 18.44 11.38
C MET A 267 -8.80 18.36 10.68
N ALA A 268 -9.15 19.34 9.86
CA ALA A 268 -10.44 19.38 9.17
C ALA A 268 -10.64 18.11 8.32
N GLY A 269 -11.67 17.33 8.66
CA GLY A 269 -12.00 16.08 7.97
C GLY A 269 -11.03 14.93 8.21
N CYS A 270 -10.12 15.03 9.19
CA CYS A 270 -9.26 13.91 9.59
C CYS A 270 -10.05 12.92 10.47
N ASP A 271 -9.90 11.63 10.18
CA ASP A 271 -10.48 10.55 10.97
C ASP A 271 -9.59 10.15 12.15
N LEU A 272 -8.29 10.47 12.05
CA LEU A 272 -7.27 10.13 13.03
C LEU A 272 -6.07 11.08 12.93
N VAL A 273 -5.42 11.33 14.07
CA VAL A 273 -4.16 12.07 14.15
C VAL A 273 -3.08 11.19 14.78
N LEU A 274 -1.87 11.24 14.24
CA LEU A 274 -0.66 10.69 14.86
C LEU A 274 0.27 11.84 15.27
N ASP A 275 0.58 11.93 16.56
CA ASP A 275 1.64 12.82 17.05
C ASP A 275 2.98 12.09 17.12
N CYS A 276 3.78 12.32 16.09
CA CYS A 276 5.14 11.84 15.91
C CYS A 276 6.18 12.92 16.24
N SER A 277 5.78 14.01 16.91
CA SER A 277 6.67 15.11 17.30
C SER A 277 7.56 14.70 18.47
N ASP A 278 8.68 15.41 18.65
CA ASP A 278 9.60 15.21 19.77
C ASP A 278 9.50 16.31 20.84
N ASN A 279 8.50 17.20 20.73
CA ASN A 279 8.28 18.30 21.65
C ASN A 279 6.95 18.15 22.42
N LEU A 280 7.03 18.26 23.74
CA LEU A 280 5.89 18.18 24.65
C LEU A 280 4.84 19.27 24.40
N ALA A 281 5.25 20.48 23.99
CA ALA A 281 4.30 21.56 23.67
C ALA A 281 3.41 21.20 22.47
N THR A 282 3.98 20.54 21.45
CA THR A 282 3.23 20.05 20.29
C THR A 282 2.28 18.92 20.70
N LYS A 283 2.73 18.00 21.56
CA LYS A 283 1.89 16.93 22.13
C LYS A 283 0.69 17.45 22.91
N ASP A 284 0.91 18.48 23.73
CA ASP A 284 -0.15 19.16 24.46
C ASP A 284 -1.15 19.83 23.51
N ALA A 285 -0.67 20.55 22.49
CA ALA A 285 -1.51 21.20 21.51
C ALA A 285 -2.32 20.19 20.68
N ALA A 286 -1.69 19.11 20.21
CA ALA A 286 -2.33 18.05 19.44
C ALA A 286 -3.39 17.34 20.27
N ASN A 287 -3.10 17.00 21.53
CA ASN A 287 -4.05 16.40 22.44
C ASN A 287 -5.25 17.33 22.70
N ALA A 288 -5.02 18.60 23.02
CA ALA A 288 -6.10 19.55 23.27
C ALA A 288 -7.00 19.73 22.04
N ALA A 289 -6.42 19.88 20.85
CA ALA A 289 -7.16 20.02 19.61
C ALA A 289 -7.95 18.75 19.26
N CYS A 290 -7.35 17.57 19.38
CA CYS A 290 -8.01 16.29 19.15
C CYS A 290 -9.22 16.10 20.09
N VAL A 291 -9.04 16.39 21.38
CA VAL A 291 -10.13 16.35 22.37
C VAL A 291 -11.22 17.38 22.07
N ALA A 292 -10.86 18.59 21.63
CA ALA A 292 -11.84 19.62 21.28
C ALA A 292 -12.65 19.25 20.03
N LEU A 293 -11.99 18.77 18.98
CA LEU A 293 -12.58 18.46 17.68
C LEU A 293 -13.22 17.07 17.64
N GLY A 294 -12.95 16.21 18.62
CA GLY A 294 -13.46 14.84 18.64
C GLY A 294 -12.72 13.88 17.73
N VAL A 295 -11.52 14.27 17.31
CA VAL A 295 -10.66 13.44 16.46
C VAL A 295 -9.77 12.59 17.36
N PRO A 296 -9.71 11.27 17.17
CA PRO A 296 -8.81 10.42 17.92
C PRO A 296 -7.34 10.73 17.68
N LEU A 297 -6.50 10.44 18.67
CA LEU A 297 -5.07 10.71 18.64
C LEU A 297 -4.27 9.46 19.03
N VAL A 298 -3.28 9.08 18.23
CA VAL A 298 -2.22 8.16 18.63
C VAL A 298 -0.95 8.97 18.86
N VAL A 299 -0.36 8.85 20.05
CA VAL A 299 0.83 9.62 20.44
C VAL A 299 1.83 8.70 21.13
N ALA A 300 3.11 8.94 20.86
CA ALA A 300 4.21 8.21 21.47
C ALA A 300 5.27 9.15 22.04
N GLY A 301 6.11 8.61 22.90
CA GLY A 301 7.31 9.27 23.40
C GLY A 301 8.44 8.28 23.62
N ILE A 302 9.67 8.80 23.59
CA ILE A 302 10.90 8.02 23.65
C ILE A 302 11.80 8.55 24.74
N HIS A 303 12.43 7.64 25.47
CA HIS A 303 13.56 7.95 26.33
C HIS A 303 14.63 6.86 26.18
N ARG A 304 15.73 7.18 25.50
CA ARG A 304 16.85 6.24 25.27
C ARG A 304 16.41 4.97 24.54
N MET A 305 16.31 3.84 25.25
CA MET A 305 15.89 2.51 24.75
C MET A 305 14.45 2.16 25.12
N GLU A 306 13.77 3.07 25.82
CA GLU A 306 12.41 2.91 26.31
C GLU A 306 11.48 3.83 25.52
N GLY A 307 10.22 3.46 25.49
CA GLY A 307 9.18 4.26 24.87
C GLY A 307 7.80 3.95 25.40
N TRP A 308 6.86 4.77 24.98
CA TRP A 308 5.46 4.57 25.28
C TRP A 308 4.58 4.93 24.11
N VAL A 309 3.44 4.25 23.99
CA VAL A 309 2.41 4.50 22.99
C VAL A 309 1.06 4.65 23.70
N LEU A 310 0.30 5.64 23.26
CA LEU A 310 -0.98 6.04 23.83
C LEU A 310 -2.00 6.25 22.72
N SER A 311 -3.19 5.68 22.86
CA SER A 311 -4.35 5.98 22.02
C SER A 311 -5.37 6.77 22.82
N VAL A 312 -5.60 8.03 22.46
CA VAL A 312 -6.59 8.91 23.07
C VAL A 312 -7.82 8.91 22.17
N ASP A 313 -8.92 8.43 22.73
CA ASP A 313 -10.23 8.52 22.13
C ASP A 313 -11.05 9.56 22.91
N PRO A 314 -11.35 10.73 22.32
CA PRO A 314 -12.11 11.79 22.96
C PRO A 314 -13.51 11.38 23.44
N ASN A 315 -14.04 10.27 22.92
CA ASN A 315 -15.37 9.77 23.24
C ASN A 315 -15.34 8.59 24.23
N SER A 316 -14.15 8.19 24.70
CA SER A 316 -13.97 7.09 25.67
C SER A 316 -13.72 7.58 27.09
N GLU A 317 -13.90 6.68 28.07
CA GLU A 317 -13.57 6.90 29.49
C GLU A 317 -12.06 6.81 29.80
N GLY A 318 -11.21 6.59 28.79
CA GLY A 318 -9.77 6.35 28.97
C GLY A 318 -8.92 7.57 29.36
N GLY A 319 -9.53 8.76 29.37
CA GLY A 319 -8.83 10.02 29.62
C GLY A 319 -7.89 10.44 28.49
N CYS A 320 -7.50 11.72 28.50
CA CYS A 320 -6.58 12.29 27.52
C CYS A 320 -5.13 12.29 28.02
N LEU A 321 -4.19 12.78 27.20
CA LEU A 321 -2.77 12.91 27.57
C LEU A 321 -2.57 13.69 28.88
N ARG A 322 -3.35 14.77 29.06
CA ARG A 322 -3.31 15.65 30.24
C ARG A 322 -3.80 14.96 31.52
N CYS A 323 -4.57 13.87 31.44
CA CYS A 323 -4.91 13.07 32.62
C CYS A 323 -3.69 12.30 33.16
N LEU A 324 -2.75 11.92 32.30
CA LEU A 324 -1.52 11.22 32.69
C LEU A 324 -0.43 12.19 33.15
N TRP A 325 -0.33 13.33 32.48
CA TRP A 325 0.66 14.37 32.76
C TRP A 325 -0.04 15.71 33.02
N PRO A 326 -0.57 15.94 34.25
CA PRO A 326 -1.41 17.10 34.57
C PRO A 326 -0.71 18.45 34.43
N THR A 327 0.56 18.51 34.81
CA THR A 327 1.37 19.72 34.70
C THR A 327 1.91 19.85 33.28
N ALA A 328 1.82 21.04 32.68
CA ALA A 328 2.50 21.30 31.42
C ALA A 328 3.99 21.07 31.67
N SER A 329 4.55 20.06 31.03
CA SER A 329 5.93 19.68 31.23
C SER A 329 6.82 20.84 30.79
N GLN A 330 7.67 21.31 31.71
CA GLN A 330 8.75 22.23 31.33
C GLN A 330 9.63 21.52 30.29
N GLU A 331 10.09 22.26 29.27
CA GLU A 331 10.89 21.71 28.17
C GLU A 331 12.02 20.82 28.71
N THR A 332 11.84 19.51 28.58
CA THR A 332 12.93 18.56 28.76
C THR A 332 13.77 18.56 27.50
N ARG A 333 15.08 18.34 27.67
CA ARG A 333 16.03 18.05 26.58
C ARG A 333 15.38 17.13 25.53
N SER A 334 15.48 17.50 24.26
CA SER A 334 14.93 16.74 23.15
C SER A 334 15.61 15.37 23.02
N CYS A 335 15.00 14.45 22.27
CA CYS A 335 15.66 13.17 21.95
C CYS A 335 17.01 13.38 21.25
N ALA A 336 17.20 14.50 20.54
CA ALA A 336 18.47 14.86 19.94
C ALA A 336 19.54 15.23 20.99
N ASP A 337 19.15 15.82 22.11
CA ASP A 337 20.05 16.24 23.20
C ASP A 337 20.52 15.08 24.10
N VAL A 338 19.72 14.00 24.17
CA VAL A 338 20.02 12.79 24.97
C VAL A 338 20.68 11.68 24.14
N GLY A 339 20.47 11.71 22.81
CA GLY A 339 20.88 10.66 21.89
C GLY A 339 19.89 9.50 21.83
N VAL A 340 19.65 8.98 20.63
CA VAL A 340 18.71 7.87 20.39
C VAL A 340 19.24 6.94 19.31
N LEU A 341 19.15 5.62 19.53
CA LEU A 341 19.43 4.64 18.48
C LEU A 341 18.26 4.60 17.50
N GLY A 342 18.54 4.69 16.20
CA GLY A 342 17.51 4.95 15.19
C GLY A 342 16.37 3.93 15.12
N PHE A 343 16.61 2.68 15.54
CA PHE A 343 15.55 1.67 15.56
C PHE A 343 14.51 1.90 16.66
N VAL A 344 14.83 2.63 17.75
CA VAL A 344 13.87 2.88 18.85
C VAL A 344 12.66 3.67 18.37
N PRO A 345 12.81 4.88 17.78
CA PRO A 345 11.70 5.57 17.14
C PRO A 345 11.12 4.77 15.96
N GLY A 346 11.97 4.02 15.24
CA GLY A 346 11.54 3.12 14.17
C GLY A 346 10.43 2.16 14.61
N VAL A 347 10.70 1.37 15.65
CA VAL A 347 9.79 0.37 16.21
C VAL A 347 8.52 1.02 16.78
N LEU A 348 8.65 2.12 17.53
CA LEU A 348 7.49 2.80 18.10
C LEU A 348 6.58 3.40 17.02
N GLY A 349 7.15 3.96 15.95
CA GLY A 349 6.35 4.49 14.86
C GLY A 349 5.61 3.39 14.08
N VAL A 350 6.17 2.17 14.00
CA VAL A 350 5.42 0.98 13.52
C VAL A 350 4.25 0.69 14.46
N PHE A 351 4.45 0.71 15.77
CA PHE A 351 3.35 0.50 16.73
C PHE A 351 2.26 1.57 16.63
N MET A 352 2.64 2.84 16.37
CA MET A 352 1.67 3.91 16.11
C MET A 352 0.84 3.63 14.86
N ALA A 353 1.47 3.18 13.76
CA ALA A 353 0.75 2.76 12.56
C ALA A 353 -0.16 1.55 12.84
N THR A 354 0.30 0.57 13.61
CA THR A 354 -0.53 -0.58 14.01
C THR A 354 -1.79 -0.13 14.76
N GLU A 355 -1.67 0.78 15.73
CA GLU A 355 -2.83 1.35 16.43
C GLU A 355 -3.77 2.11 15.49
N ALA A 356 -3.21 2.85 14.54
CA ALA A 356 -3.98 3.58 13.55
C ALA A 356 -4.78 2.64 12.64
N ILE A 357 -4.13 1.61 12.09
CA ILE A 357 -4.79 0.63 11.22
C ILE A 357 -5.89 -0.10 11.97
N LYS A 358 -5.62 -0.63 13.18
CA LYS A 358 -6.64 -1.27 14.03
C LYS A 358 -7.85 -0.39 14.25
N ARG A 359 -7.61 0.91 14.52
CA ARG A 359 -8.70 1.85 14.76
C ARG A 359 -9.53 2.13 13.51
N LEU A 360 -8.88 2.40 12.38
CA LEU A 360 -9.56 2.69 11.12
C LEU A 360 -10.33 1.49 10.57
N THR A 361 -9.80 0.28 10.75
CA THR A 361 -10.46 -0.97 10.35
C THR A 361 -11.37 -1.54 11.43
N GLY A 362 -11.51 -0.91 12.59
CA GLY A 362 -12.24 -1.48 13.74
C GLY A 362 -11.77 -2.89 14.13
N TRP A 363 -10.52 -3.23 13.82
CA TRP A 363 -9.97 -4.55 14.07
C TRP A 363 -9.25 -4.61 15.42
N GLY A 364 -9.71 -5.53 16.26
CA GLY A 364 -9.10 -5.82 17.55
C GLY A 364 -9.22 -4.69 18.56
N ASP A 365 -8.62 -4.89 19.73
CA ASP A 365 -8.64 -3.88 20.79
C ASP A 365 -7.54 -2.84 20.56
N THR A 366 -7.93 -1.58 20.48
CA THR A 366 -6.97 -0.46 20.52
C THR A 366 -6.38 -0.31 21.93
N LEU A 367 -5.35 0.52 22.07
CA LEU A 367 -4.84 0.97 23.38
C LEU A 367 -5.79 1.94 24.10
N GLY A 368 -7.06 2.03 23.70
CA GLY A 368 -8.09 2.79 24.42
C GLY A 368 -8.07 2.46 25.92
N GLY A 369 -7.98 3.49 26.76
CA GLY A 369 -7.91 3.35 28.22
C GLY A 369 -6.59 2.81 28.79
N ARG A 370 -5.57 2.54 27.96
CA ARG A 370 -4.28 1.99 28.40
C ARG A 370 -3.10 2.86 27.95
N LEU A 371 -2.04 2.90 28.75
CA LEU A 371 -0.71 3.36 28.36
C LEU A 371 0.15 2.12 28.13
N TRP A 372 0.76 2.00 26.96
CA TRP A 372 1.67 0.89 26.69
C TRP A 372 3.11 1.35 26.83
N LEU A 373 3.83 0.75 27.77
CA LEU A 373 5.24 0.99 28.07
C LEU A 373 6.09 -0.11 27.46
N ILE A 374 7.20 0.25 26.83
CA ILE A 374 8.04 -0.68 26.08
C ILE A 374 9.50 -0.42 26.46
N ASP A 375 10.20 -1.48 26.88
CA ASP A 375 11.65 -1.51 27.07
C ASP A 375 12.27 -2.39 25.97
N LEU A 376 12.90 -1.76 24.98
CA LEU A 376 13.54 -2.47 23.86
C LEU A 376 14.92 -3.03 24.23
N LEU A 377 15.50 -2.64 25.36
CA LEU A 377 16.73 -3.23 25.85
C LEU A 377 16.46 -4.60 26.47
N ARG A 378 15.38 -4.73 27.23
CA ARG A 378 14.93 -5.98 27.85
C ARG A 378 13.95 -6.79 26.99
N MET A 379 13.41 -6.18 25.94
CA MET A 379 12.32 -6.74 25.12
C MET A 379 11.06 -7.01 25.95
N GLU A 380 10.75 -6.11 26.88
CA GLU A 380 9.60 -6.19 27.77
C GLU A 380 8.57 -5.12 27.40
N ALA A 381 7.28 -5.43 27.63
CA ALA A 381 6.20 -4.48 27.44
C ALA A 381 5.14 -4.63 28.52
N GLN A 382 4.65 -3.49 29.03
CA GLN A 382 3.67 -3.43 30.10
C GLN A 382 2.50 -2.51 29.71
N SER A 383 1.28 -2.95 29.97
CA SER A 383 0.08 -2.10 29.87
C SER A 383 -0.30 -1.55 31.24
N VAL A 384 -0.48 -0.23 31.34
CA VAL A 384 -0.97 0.46 32.54
C VAL A 384 -2.37 0.99 32.24
N GLN A 385 -3.34 0.62 33.07
CA GLN A 385 -4.71 1.14 32.95
C GLN A 385 -4.75 2.62 33.29
N ARG A 386 -5.53 3.38 32.53
CA ARG A 386 -5.68 4.83 32.70
C ARG A 386 -7.07 5.14 33.21
N VAL A 387 -7.14 6.20 34.01
CA VAL A 387 -8.40 6.72 34.54
C VAL A 387 -8.51 8.17 34.08
N LYS A 388 -9.67 8.52 33.51
CA LYS A 388 -10.01 9.91 33.21
C LYS A 388 -10.03 10.69 34.53
N ASP A 389 -9.23 11.75 34.60
CA ASP A 389 -9.29 12.70 35.72
C ASP A 389 -10.55 13.56 35.58
N PRO A 390 -11.50 13.50 36.53
CA PRO A 390 -12.72 14.32 36.51
C PRO A 390 -12.44 15.83 36.51
N GLY A 391 -11.27 16.26 37.02
CA GLY A 391 -10.83 17.65 37.04
C GLY A 391 -9.97 18.07 35.85
N CYS A 392 -9.77 17.20 34.86
CA CYS A 392 -8.85 17.47 33.75
C CYS A 392 -9.27 18.74 32.97
N PRO A 393 -8.39 19.75 32.81
CA PRO A 393 -8.75 21.01 32.14
C PRO A 393 -8.99 20.85 30.62
N VAL A 394 -8.70 19.67 30.06
CA VAL A 394 -8.82 19.40 28.62
C VAL A 394 -10.06 18.55 28.30
N CYS A 395 -10.27 17.43 29.00
CA CYS A 395 -11.32 16.46 28.63
C CYS A 395 -12.45 16.32 29.66
N SER A 396 -12.44 17.05 30.78
CA SER A 396 -13.51 16.95 31.80
C SER A 396 -14.86 17.48 31.30
N SER A 397 -14.87 18.55 30.51
CA SER A 397 -16.09 19.19 29.99
C SER A 397 -16.75 18.43 28.84
N ARG A 398 -16.07 17.42 28.27
CA ARG A 398 -16.59 16.60 27.18
C ARG A 398 -17.28 15.36 27.76
N ALA A 399 -18.60 15.32 27.64
CA ALA A 399 -19.36 14.10 27.91
C ALA A 399 -18.95 13.03 26.88
N PRO A 400 -18.76 11.76 27.30
CA PRO A 400 -18.62 10.66 26.35
C PRO A 400 -19.84 10.65 25.44
N LEU A 401 -19.65 10.51 24.12
CA LEU A 401 -20.77 10.15 23.25
C LEU A 401 -21.25 8.76 23.69
N ALA A 402 -22.56 8.58 23.84
CA ALA A 402 -23.12 7.28 24.15
C ALA A 402 -22.65 6.27 23.08
N PRO A 403 -22.19 5.07 23.47
CA PRO A 403 -21.68 4.10 22.49
C PRO A 403 -22.77 3.78 21.46
N THR A 404 -22.48 4.02 20.18
CA THR A 404 -23.29 3.59 19.04
C THR A 404 -22.88 2.17 18.64
N GLU A 405 -23.07 1.19 19.52
CA GLU A 405 -22.98 -0.21 19.08
C GLU A 405 -24.33 -0.63 18.48
N PRO A 406 -24.36 -1.32 17.32
CA PRO A 406 -25.58 -1.98 16.86
C PRO A 406 -26.00 -3.01 17.92
N ILE A 407 -27.11 -2.76 18.62
CA ILE A 407 -27.67 -3.75 19.53
C ILE A 407 -28.23 -4.90 18.67
N ALA A 408 -27.55 -6.04 18.68
CA ALA A 408 -28.02 -7.27 18.07
C ALA A 408 -29.19 -7.85 18.90
N LEU A 409 -30.40 -7.32 18.70
CA LEU A 409 -31.61 -7.81 19.34
C LEU A 409 -31.97 -9.19 18.79
N ARG A 410 -32.12 -10.18 19.68
CA ARG A 410 -32.63 -11.51 19.32
C ARG A 410 -34.14 -11.57 19.52
N TRP A 411 -34.83 -12.37 18.69
CA TRP A 411 -36.27 -12.60 18.85
C TRP A 411 -36.58 -13.15 20.26
N GLY A 412 -37.44 -12.46 21.01
CA GLY A 412 -37.76 -12.77 22.41
C GLY A 412 -36.95 -12.03 23.47
N ASP A 413 -36.08 -11.09 23.07
CA ASP A 413 -35.39 -10.20 24.01
C ASP A 413 -36.41 -9.31 24.77
N PRO A 414 -36.36 -9.23 26.11
CA PRO A 414 -37.20 -8.33 26.89
C PRO A 414 -37.13 -6.86 26.46
N ALA A 415 -36.03 -6.43 25.81
CA ALA A 415 -35.87 -5.10 25.23
C ALA A 415 -36.82 -4.82 24.04
N LEU A 416 -37.44 -5.85 23.46
CA LEU A 416 -38.49 -5.75 22.44
C LEU A 416 -39.90 -5.58 23.03
N ALA A 417 -40.04 -5.37 24.35
CA ALA A 417 -41.34 -5.17 24.97
C ALA A 417 -42.13 -4.01 24.33
N VAL A 418 -43.39 -4.29 24.00
CA VAL A 418 -44.27 -3.46 23.19
C VAL A 418 -44.51 -2.10 23.84
N GLY A 419 -43.97 -1.02 23.24
CA GLY A 419 -44.22 0.35 23.66
C GLY A 419 -43.16 1.38 23.23
N GLU A 420 -41.89 0.97 23.10
CA GLU A 420 -40.78 1.91 22.82
C GLU A 420 -40.30 1.92 21.36
N TRP A 421 -40.59 0.87 20.59
CA TRP A 421 -40.07 0.67 19.23
C TRP A 421 -41.18 0.78 18.17
N ALA A 422 -40.91 1.49 17.09
CA ALA A 422 -41.73 1.46 15.86
C ALA A 422 -41.03 0.59 14.79
N LEU A 423 -41.72 -0.40 14.23
CA LEU A 423 -41.17 -1.28 13.20
C LEU A 423 -41.32 -0.66 11.81
N VAL A 424 -40.24 -0.68 11.03
CA VAL A 424 -40.21 -0.28 9.62
C VAL A 424 -39.79 -1.48 8.79
N ASP A 425 -40.73 -2.06 8.04
CA ASP A 425 -40.49 -3.24 7.19
C ASP A 425 -40.33 -2.79 5.73
N LEU A 426 -39.09 -2.87 5.24
CA LEU A 426 -38.67 -2.44 3.90
C LEU A 426 -38.51 -3.62 2.92
N ARG A 427 -38.98 -4.82 3.29
CA ARG A 427 -38.90 -6.01 2.43
C ARG A 427 -39.83 -5.94 1.23
N GLN A 428 -39.35 -6.33 0.06
CA GLN A 428 -40.19 -6.36 -1.15
C GLN A 428 -41.14 -7.57 -1.20
N GLU A 429 -40.77 -8.69 -0.58
CA GLU A 429 -41.63 -9.86 -0.39
C GLU A 429 -41.54 -10.38 1.06
N PRO A 430 -42.55 -10.12 1.91
CA PRO A 430 -42.51 -10.57 3.30
C PRO A 430 -42.72 -12.09 3.38
N ARG A 431 -41.62 -12.85 3.41
CA ARG A 431 -41.66 -14.34 3.54
C ARG A 431 -42.00 -14.84 4.95
N ILE A 432 -42.10 -13.94 5.93
CA ILE A 432 -42.43 -14.26 7.33
C ILE A 432 -43.48 -13.24 7.81
N GLU A 433 -44.67 -13.73 8.19
CA GLU A 433 -45.71 -12.94 8.85
C GLU A 433 -45.36 -12.70 10.33
N PHE A 434 -45.36 -11.44 10.76
CA PHE A 434 -45.23 -11.10 12.18
C PHE A 434 -46.59 -11.28 12.89
N PRO A 435 -46.64 -11.82 14.12
CA PRO A 435 -47.88 -12.08 14.83
C PRO A 435 -48.53 -10.82 15.46
N LEU A 436 -48.18 -9.61 15.02
CA LEU A 436 -48.62 -8.35 15.62
C LEU A 436 -49.07 -7.35 14.54
N ASP A 437 -50.20 -6.69 14.79
CA ASP A 437 -50.76 -5.60 13.96
C ASP A 437 -49.94 -4.31 14.12
N TRP A 438 -48.69 -4.33 13.67
CA TRP A 438 -47.81 -3.16 13.70
C TRP A 438 -47.93 -2.35 12.40
N PRO A 439 -48.03 -1.01 12.48
CA PRO A 439 -48.21 -0.17 11.30
C PRO A 439 -46.99 -0.24 10.39
N ARG A 440 -47.23 -0.49 9.10
CA ARG A 440 -46.19 -0.48 8.06
C ARG A 440 -45.89 0.96 7.67
N LEU A 441 -44.68 1.42 7.96
CA LEU A 441 -44.20 2.75 7.61
C LEU A 441 -43.30 2.67 6.37
N THR A 442 -43.39 3.68 5.50
CA THR A 442 -42.49 3.91 4.38
C THR A 442 -41.41 4.93 4.77
N GLU A 443 -40.35 5.07 3.96
CA GLU A 443 -39.27 6.05 4.22
C GLU A 443 -39.79 7.49 4.38
N SER A 444 -40.91 7.82 3.71
CA SER A 444 -41.61 9.10 3.85
C SER A 444 -42.35 9.31 5.18
N ASP A 445 -42.55 8.26 5.97
CA ASP A 445 -43.24 8.31 7.27
C ASP A 445 -42.26 8.45 8.46
N LEU A 446 -40.94 8.47 8.20
CA LEU A 446 -39.94 8.78 9.21
C LEU A 446 -40.03 10.27 9.58
N PRO A 447 -40.23 10.63 10.86
CA PRO A 447 -40.41 12.03 11.24
C PRO A 447 -39.11 12.81 10.96
N GLY A 448 -39.28 14.06 10.51
CA GLY A 448 -38.20 15.03 10.46
C GLY A 448 -37.58 15.28 11.85
N ALA A 449 -36.34 15.78 11.86
CA ALA A 449 -35.50 15.95 13.05
C ALA A 449 -36.26 16.44 14.30
N GLY A 450 -36.14 15.71 15.41
CA GLY A 450 -36.64 16.12 16.74
C GLY A 450 -37.56 15.15 17.48
N SER A 451 -37.85 13.94 16.96
CA SER A 451 -38.67 12.94 17.68
C SER A 451 -37.79 11.93 18.42
N SER A 452 -38.09 11.65 19.69
CA SER A 452 -37.33 10.74 20.57
C SER A 452 -37.72 9.26 20.43
N ARG A 453 -38.18 8.83 19.25
CA ARG A 453 -38.76 7.50 19.02
C ARG A 453 -37.70 6.54 18.45
N ARG A 454 -37.64 5.30 18.96
CA ARG A 454 -36.72 4.26 18.47
C ARG A 454 -37.37 3.44 17.35
N TYR A 455 -36.61 3.13 16.31
CA TYR A 455 -37.10 2.41 15.12
C TYR A 455 -36.37 1.07 14.95
N LEU A 456 -37.13 0.01 14.66
CA LEU A 456 -36.59 -1.29 14.26
C LEU A 456 -36.76 -1.44 12.76
N VAL A 457 -35.68 -1.53 11.98
CA VAL A 457 -35.76 -1.63 10.51
C VAL A 457 -35.52 -3.07 10.06
N VAL A 458 -36.39 -3.60 9.21
CA VAL A 458 -36.28 -4.95 8.66
C VAL A 458 -36.18 -4.85 7.15
N CYS A 459 -35.15 -5.44 6.54
CA CYS A 459 -34.96 -5.47 5.09
C CYS A 459 -34.71 -6.89 4.57
N ASP A 460 -34.67 -7.06 3.25
CA ASP A 460 -34.52 -8.38 2.61
C ASP A 460 -33.17 -9.08 2.92
N ARG A 461 -32.22 -8.37 3.55
CA ARG A 461 -30.93 -8.90 4.01
C ARG A 461 -30.88 -9.26 5.49
N GLY A 462 -31.94 -9.02 6.26
CA GLY A 462 -32.01 -9.28 7.71
C GLY A 462 -32.59 -8.13 8.54
N ILE A 463 -32.63 -8.32 9.87
CA ILE A 463 -33.08 -7.30 10.84
C ILE A 463 -31.87 -6.44 11.23
N SER A 464 -31.99 -5.12 11.14
CA SER A 464 -30.97 -4.18 11.61
C SER A 464 -31.66 -3.09 12.42
N SER A 465 -31.32 -2.96 13.70
CA SER A 465 -31.75 -1.82 14.51
C SER A 465 -31.04 -0.57 13.99
N VAL A 466 -31.80 0.51 13.75
CA VAL A 466 -31.23 1.82 13.46
C VAL A 466 -31.69 2.72 14.60
N ASP A 467 -30.81 2.94 15.57
CA ASP A 467 -30.94 4.08 16.44
C ASP A 467 -30.65 5.32 15.59
N VAL A 468 -31.69 5.97 15.08
CA VAL A 468 -31.55 7.31 14.51
C VAL A 468 -31.42 8.28 15.68
N VAL A 469 -30.23 8.31 16.26
CA VAL A 469 -29.78 9.44 17.09
C VAL A 469 -28.80 10.19 16.21
N ARG A 470 -29.25 11.34 15.69
CA ARG A 470 -28.34 12.33 15.10
C ARG A 470 -27.69 13.13 16.20
#